data_AF-A0A8T7HIL0-F1
#
_entry.id   AF-A0A8T7HIL0-F1
#
_cell.length_a   1.000
_cell.length_b   1.000
_cell.length_c   1.000
_cell.angle_alpha   90.00
_cell.angle_beta   90.00
_cell.angle_gamma   90.00
#
_symmetry.space_group_name_H-M   'P 1'
#
loop_
_entity.id
_entity.type
_entity.pdbx_description
1 polymer ?
#
loop_
_entity_poly.entity_id
_entity_poly.type
_entity_poly.pdbx_seq_one_letter_code
_entity_poly.pdbx_strand_id
1 'polypeptide(L)'
;MSDYITYYAIIAGISIIAYWINYLRKSKLNNTYIKTHIIAEITTAAILIYSVFTKSTVLIPLSFGMLLYATINIVGEYIDKKEIKMVGILIINIIILIFLMNFL
;
A
#
# COMPACT_ATOMS: atom_id res chain seq x y z
N MET A 1 -7.75 -18.80 3.51
CA MET A 1 -7.62 -17.32 3.48
C MET A 1 -8.55 -16.73 4.52
N SER A 2 -7.98 -16.05 5.50
CA SER A 2 -8.72 -15.46 6.62
C SER A 2 -9.52 -14.23 6.20
N ASP A 3 -10.71 -14.02 6.78
CA ASP A 3 -11.56 -12.84 6.53
C ASP A 3 -10.81 -11.53 6.83
N TYR A 4 -9.89 -11.54 7.81
CA TYR A 4 -9.07 -10.38 8.13
C TYR A 4 -8.16 -9.94 6.98
N ILE A 5 -7.62 -10.89 6.21
CA ILE A 5 -6.77 -10.60 5.04
C ILE A 5 -7.62 -9.96 3.95
N THR A 6 -8.82 -10.51 3.72
CA THR A 6 -9.80 -9.99 2.77
C THR A 6 -10.15 -8.54 3.08
N TYR A 7 -10.54 -8.25 4.32
CA TYR A 7 -10.90 -6.88 4.73
C TYR A 7 -9.72 -5.92 4.62
N TYR A 8 -8.54 -6.31 5.11
CA TYR A 8 -7.36 -5.47 5.06
C TYR A 8 -6.98 -5.12 3.62
N ALA A 9 -6.91 -6.12 2.73
CA ALA A 9 -6.51 -5.92 1.34
C ALA A 9 -7.51 -5.02 0.57
N ILE A 10 -8.81 -5.17 0.80
CA ILE A 10 -9.82 -4.29 0.20
C ILE A 10 -9.68 -2.85 0.72
N ILE A 11 -9.58 -2.67 2.03
CA ILE A 11 -9.46 -1.34 2.65
C ILE A 11 -8.17 -0.65 2.19
N ALA A 12 -7.04 -1.35 2.21
CA ALA A 12 -5.75 -0.82 1.78
C ALA A 12 -5.76 -0.45 0.29
N GLY A 13 -6.29 -1.32 -0.57
CA GLY A 13 -6.37 -1.07 -2.00
C GLY A 13 -7.25 0.14 -2.33
N ILE A 14 -8.43 0.25 -1.73
CA ILE A 14 -9.33 1.40 -1.92
C ILE A 14 -8.68 2.69 -1.41
N SER A 15 -7.99 2.64 -0.26
CA SER A 15 -7.33 3.80 0.33
C SER A 15 -6.23 4.35 -0.58
N ILE A 16 -5.41 3.48 -1.18
CA ILE A 16 -4.34 3.88 -2.12
C ILE A 16 -4.95 4.52 -3.37
N ILE A 17 -5.99 3.91 -3.94
CA ILE A 17 -6.68 4.46 -5.12
C ILE A 17 -7.28 5.83 -4.80
N ALA A 18 -7.98 5.96 -3.67
CA ALA A 18 -8.59 7.21 -3.24
C ALA A 18 -7.54 8.32 -3.01
N TYR A 19 -6.41 7.97 -2.39
CA TYR A 19 -5.29 8.89 -2.18
C TYR A 19 -4.79 9.46 -3.50
N TRP A 20 -4.47 8.59 -4.47
CA TRP A 20 -3.94 9.04 -5.75
C TRP A 20 -4.94 9.79 -6.60
N ILE A 21 -6.22 9.39 -6.62
CA ILE A 21 -7.27 10.16 -7.30
C ILE A 21 -7.34 11.58 -6.71
N ASN A 22 -7.30 11.72 -5.39
CA ASN A 22 -7.32 13.03 -4.74
C ASN A 22 -6.05 13.85 -5.05
N TYR A 23 -4.88 13.23 -5.05
CA TYR A 23 -3.62 13.87 -5.41
C TYR A 23 -3.63 14.37 -6.86
N LEU A 24 -4.05 13.53 -7.81
CA LEU A 24 -4.16 13.85 -9.23
C LEU A 24 -5.11 15.02 -9.50
N ARG A 25 -6.17 15.15 -8.71
CA ARG A 25 -7.11 16.29 -8.82
C ARG A 25 -6.50 17.61 -8.39
N LYS A 26 -5.55 17.60 -7.44
CA LYS A 26 -4.97 18.81 -6.85
C LYS A 26 -3.64 19.22 -7.49
N SER A 27 -2.92 18.27 -8.08
CA SER A 27 -1.53 18.46 -8.49
C SER A 27 -1.37 18.45 -10.01
N LYS A 28 -0.65 19.43 -10.58
CA LYS A 28 -0.19 19.38 -11.97
C LYS A 28 1.03 18.46 -12.06
N LEU A 29 0.90 17.33 -12.74
CA LEU A 29 1.96 16.34 -12.88
C LEU A 29 2.95 16.71 -14.00
N ASN A 30 4.06 17.35 -13.65
CA ASN A 30 5.12 17.68 -14.61
C ASN A 30 6.31 16.70 -14.60
N ASN A 31 6.43 15.83 -13.58
CA ASN A 31 7.55 14.90 -13.44
C ASN A 31 7.15 13.47 -13.86
N THR A 32 7.89 12.91 -14.82
CA THR A 32 7.71 11.52 -15.30
C THR A 32 7.92 10.49 -14.19
N TYR A 33 8.87 10.70 -13.27
CA TYR A 33 9.11 9.80 -12.15
C TYR A 33 7.86 9.64 -11.27
N ILE A 34 7.22 10.76 -10.94
CA ILE A 34 6.00 10.76 -10.12
C ILE A 34 4.87 10.02 -10.86
N LYS A 35 4.73 10.20 -12.17
CA LYS A 35 3.72 9.49 -12.97
C LYS A 35 3.91 7.97 -12.90
N THR A 36 5.14 7.50 -13.09
CA THR A 36 5.45 6.06 -13.04
C THR A 36 5.20 5.49 -11.65
N HIS A 37 5.57 6.22 -10.60
CA HIS A 37 5.31 5.82 -9.21
C HIS A 37 3.80 5.68 -8.92
N ILE A 38 3.00 6.65 -9.35
CA ILE A 38 1.53 6.61 -9.22
C ILE A 38 0.95 5.38 -9.91
N ILE A 39 1.39 5.09 -11.14
CA ILE A 39 0.92 3.94 -11.89
C ILE A 39 1.27 2.64 -11.16
N ALA A 40 2.49 2.52 -10.61
CA ALA A 40 2.90 1.35 -9.86
C ALA A 40 2.03 1.13 -8.61
N GLU A 41 1.73 2.18 -7.85
CA GLU A 41 0.90 2.06 -6.64
C GLU A 41 -0.57 1.74 -6.97
N ILE A 42 -1.14 2.36 -8.00
CA ILE A 42 -2.50 2.03 -8.47
C ILE A 42 -2.56 0.57 -8.96
N THR A 43 -1.54 0.12 -9.70
CA THR A 43 -1.46 -1.26 -10.18
C THR A 43 -1.35 -2.23 -9.01
N THR A 44 -0.54 -1.91 -8.01
CA THR A 44 -0.41 -2.73 -6.78
C THR A 44 -1.74 -2.81 -6.04
N ALA A 45 -2.46 -1.70 -5.89
CA ALA A 45 -3.78 -1.67 -5.28
C ALA A 45 -4.82 -2.50 -6.05
N ALA A 46 -4.79 -2.44 -7.39
CA ALA A 46 -5.66 -3.25 -8.22
C ALA A 46 -5.36 -4.75 -8.09
N ILE A 47 -4.07 -5.14 -8.10
CA ILE A 47 -3.64 -6.54 -7.89
C ILE A 47 -4.05 -7.01 -6.50
N LEU A 48 -3.87 -6.18 -5.48
CA LEU A 48 -4.26 -6.47 -4.10
C LEU A 48 -5.75 -6.79 -4.01
N ILE A 49 -6.61 -5.91 -4.54
CA ILE A 49 -8.07 -6.13 -4.55
C ILE A 49 -8.44 -7.38 -5.36
N TYR A 50 -7.88 -7.53 -6.56
CA TYR A 50 -8.15 -8.67 -7.44
C TYR A 50 -7.71 -10.01 -6.83
N SER A 51 -6.59 -10.02 -6.12
CA SER A 51 -6.04 -11.21 -5.46
C SER A 51 -6.99 -11.78 -4.40
N VAL A 52 -7.75 -10.91 -3.74
CA VAL A 52 -8.76 -11.28 -2.74
C VAL A 52 -9.97 -11.94 -3.40
N PHE A 53 -10.48 -11.35 -4.49
CA PHE A 53 -11.62 -11.93 -5.21
C PHE A 53 -11.31 -13.30 -5.83
N THR A 54 -10.07 -13.47 -6.30
CA THR A 54 -9.58 -14.75 -6.86
C THR A 54 -9.07 -15.72 -5.81
N LYS A 55 -8.98 -15.30 -4.53
CA LYS A 55 -8.39 -16.07 -3.43
C LYS A 55 -6.98 -16.61 -3.76
N SER A 56 -6.20 -15.84 -4.50
CA SER A 56 -4.92 -16.27 -5.04
C SER A 56 -3.84 -16.31 -3.96
N THR A 57 -3.35 -17.51 -3.63
CA THR A 57 -2.26 -17.72 -2.65
C THR A 57 -0.91 -17.16 -3.10
N VAL A 58 -0.77 -16.78 -4.37
CA VAL A 58 0.47 -16.21 -4.93
C VAL A 58 0.40 -14.68 -5.00
N LEU A 59 -0.74 -14.12 -5.42
CA LEU A 59 -0.86 -12.68 -5.62
C LEU A 59 -0.99 -11.90 -4.30
N ILE A 60 -1.54 -12.51 -3.25
CA ILE A 60 -1.69 -11.82 -1.95
C ILE A 60 -0.32 -11.61 -1.28
N PRO A 61 0.55 -12.61 -1.12
CA PRO A 61 1.90 -12.38 -0.58
C PRO A 61 2.72 -11.40 -1.43
N LEU A 62 2.58 -11.47 -2.75
CA LEU A 62 3.29 -10.58 -3.68
C LEU A 62 2.85 -9.11 -3.53
N SER A 63 1.55 -8.86 -3.44
CA SER A 63 1.01 -7.51 -3.22
C SER A 63 1.31 -6.98 -1.81
N PHE A 64 1.28 -7.83 -0.78
CA PHE A 64 1.72 -7.49 0.57
C PHE A 64 3.22 -7.15 0.62
N GLY A 65 4.06 -7.90 -0.10
CA GLY A 65 5.48 -7.61 -0.23
C GLY A 65 5.74 -6.24 -0.87
N MET A 66 4.99 -5.89 -1.92
CA MET A 66 5.08 -4.56 -2.53
C MET A 66 4.61 -3.44 -1.59
N LEU A 67 3.53 -3.66 -0.83
CA LEU A 67 3.08 -2.70 0.19
C LEU A 67 4.14 -2.48 1.28
N LEU A 68 4.76 -3.55 1.77
CA LEU A 68 5.83 -3.48 2.75
C LEU A 68 7.02 -2.69 2.21
N TYR A 69 7.47 -3.00 0.99
CA TYR A 69 8.57 -2.28 0.34
C TYR A 69 8.28 -0.78 0.23
N ALA A 70 7.10 -0.40 -0.26
CA ALA A 70 6.71 1.00 -0.38
C ALA A 70 6.63 1.70 0.98
N THR A 71 6.06 1.02 1.99
CA THR A 71 5.94 1.57 3.35
C THR A 71 7.31 1.83 3.95
N ILE A 72 8.26 0.88 3.85
CA ILE A 72 9.62 1.04 4.36
C ILE A 72 10.34 2.21 3.66
N ASN A 73 10.20 2.32 2.33
CA ASN A 73 10.85 3.38 1.56
C ASN A 73 10.36 4.78 1.97
N ILE A 74 9.07 4.91 2.27
CA ILE A 74 8.46 6.17 2.70
C ILE A 74 8.74 6.50 4.18
N VAL A 75 8.91 5.48 5.04
CA VAL A 75 9.26 5.69 6.46
C VAL A 75 10.52 6.54 6.61
N GLY A 76 11.56 6.28 5.82
CA GLY A 76 12.81 7.06 5.85
C GLY A 76 12.59 8.55 5.58
N GLU A 77 11.76 8.88 4.60
CA GLU A 77 11.41 10.27 4.27
C GLU A 77 10.72 10.99 5.43
N TYR A 78 9.82 10.33 6.14
CA TYR A 78 9.14 10.93 7.31
C TYR A 78 10.03 11.02 8.56
N ILE A 79 11.01 10.12 8.70
CA ILE A 79 12.05 10.23 9.73
C ILE A 79 12.87 11.50 9.50
N ASP A 80 13.33 11.73 8.26
CA ASP A 80 14.11 12.90 7.90
C ASP A 80 13.33 14.21 8.11
N LYS A 81 12.03 14.19 7.83
CA LYS A 81 11.11 15.32 8.08
C LYS A 81 10.72 15.51 9.55
N LYS A 82 11.19 14.64 10.47
CA LYS A 82 10.83 14.62 11.90
C LYS A 82 9.32 14.51 12.17
N GLU A 83 8.57 13.87 11.27
CA GLU A 83 7.13 13.65 11.42
C GLU A 83 6.84 12.37 12.21
N ILE A 84 7.15 12.39 13.50
CA ILE A 84 7.10 11.22 14.41
C ILE A 84 5.73 10.50 14.38
N LYS A 85 4.62 11.26 14.24
CA LYS A 85 3.28 10.68 14.16
C LYS A 85 3.10 9.79 12.94
N MET A 86 3.56 10.25 11.76
CA MET A 86 3.47 9.47 10.52
C MET A 86 4.38 8.25 10.57
N VAL A 87 5.59 8.40 11.09
CA VAL A 87 6.51 7.27 11.32
C VAL A 87 5.84 6.20 12.19
N GLY A 88 5.19 6.59 13.30
CA GLY A 88 4.46 5.67 14.16
C GLY A 88 3.33 4.92 13.43
N ILE A 89 2.52 5.61 12.63
CA ILE A 89 1.45 5.01 11.83
C ILE A 89 2.01 3.97 10.84
N LEU A 90 3.11 4.31 10.15
CA LEU A 90 3.74 3.44 9.17
C LEU A 90 4.34 2.19 9.83
N ILE A 91 4.98 2.33 11.01
CA ILE A 91 5.49 1.18 11.78
C ILE A 91 4.35 0.26 12.20
N ILE A 92 3.23 0.80 12.69
CA ILE A 92 2.05 0.00 13.03
C ILE A 92 1.53 -0.75 11.80
N ASN A 93 1.49 -0.09 10.64
CA ASN A 93 1.07 -0.72 9.40
C ASN A 93 1.98 -1.89 8.99
N ILE A 94 3.30 -1.73 9.13
CA ILE A 94 4.29 -2.80 8.90
C ILE A 94 4.02 -3.99 9.83
N ILE A 95 3.80 -3.74 11.12
CA ILE A 95 3.50 -4.81 12.10
C ILE A 95 2.22 -5.56 11.72
N ILE A 96 1.16 -4.84 11.35
CA ILE A 96 -0.10 -5.43 10.91
C ILE A 96 0.10 -6.28 9.66
N LEU A 97 0.84 -5.79 8.67
CA LEU A 97 1.17 -6.54 7.44
C LEU A 97 1.91 -7.85 7.74
N ILE A 98 2.97 -7.79 8.56
CA ILE A 98 3.74 -8.97 8.97
C ILE A 98 2.84 -9.96 9.73
N PHE A 99 2.00 -9.46 10.64
CA PHE A 99 1.06 -10.30 11.36
C PHE A 99 0.09 -11.00 10.41
N LEU A 100 -0.51 -10.28 9.46
CA LEU A 100 -1.43 -10.84 8.46
C LEU A 100 -0.75 -11.86 7.54
N MET A 101 0.53 -11.68 7.21
CA MET A 101 1.30 -12.65 6.44
C MET A 101 1.44 -14.01 7.14
N ASN A 102 1.37 -14.07 8.47
CA ASN A 102 1.37 -15.35 9.20
C ASN A 102 0.05 -16.12 9.10
N PHE A 103 -1.02 -15.50 8.57
CA PHE A 103 -2.34 -16.12 8.38
C PHE A 103 -2.66 -16.44 6.91
N LEU A 104 -1.70 -16.21 6.01
CA LEU A 104 -1.79 -16.54 4.58
C LEU A 104 -1.57 -18.04 4.37
#